data_AF-A0A1Y4LDK7-F1
#
_entry.id   AF-A0A1Y4LDK7-F1
#
_cell.length_a   1.000
_cell.length_b   1.000
_cell.length_c   1.000
_cell.angle_alpha   90.00
_cell.angle_beta   90.00
_cell.angle_gamma   90.00
#
_symmetry.space_group_name_H-M   'P 1'
#
loop_
_entity.id
_entity.type
_entity.pdbx_description
1 polymer ?
#
loop_
_entity_poly.entity_id
_entity_poly.type
_entity_poly.pdbx_seq_one_letter_code
_entity_poly.pdbx_strand_id
1 'polypeptide(L)' 'MKESEYRSYDDLPLFLNAETVAKVLGVSPSSGYELMHEPGFPVLRVGNRMVVPKEQFIQWVNEHTGGGA' A
#
# COMPACT_ATOMS: atom_id res chain seq x y z
N MET A 1 16.13 -8.67 -6.71
CA MET A 1 14.68 -8.40 -6.56
C MET A 1 14.19 -9.27 -5.42
N LYS A 2 13.62 -8.69 -4.36
CA LYS A 2 12.94 -9.49 -3.34
C LYS A 2 11.59 -9.90 -3.94
N GLU A 3 11.33 -11.19 -4.02
CA GLU A 3 10.02 -11.71 -4.41
C GLU A 3 8.96 -11.16 -3.45
N SER A 4 7.85 -10.66 -4.00
CA SER A 4 6.70 -10.24 -3.20
C SER A 4 6.15 -11.46 -2.47
N GLU A 5 6.10 -11.42 -1.14
CA GLU A 5 5.51 -12.50 -0.32
C GLU A 5 4.02 -12.73 -0.66
N TYR A 6 3.37 -11.74 -1.27
CA TYR A 6 1.96 -11.75 -1.68
C TYR A 6 1.83 -11.95 -3.19
N ARG A 7 1.05 -12.95 -3.61
CA ARG A 7 0.84 -13.29 -5.04
C ARG A 7 -0.54 -12.88 -5.57
N SER A 8 -1.51 -12.68 -4.67
CA SER A 8 -2.83 -12.12 -4.98
C SER A 8 -3.23 -11.05 -3.96
N TYR A 9 -4.18 -10.19 -4.34
CA TYR A 9 -4.87 -9.29 -3.40
C TYR A 9 -5.65 -10.04 -2.32
N ASP A 10 -6.04 -11.29 -2.57
CA ASP A 10 -6.72 -12.13 -1.58
C ASP A 10 -5.80 -12.52 -0.40
N ASP A 11 -4.49 -12.59 -0.64
CA ASP A 11 -3.49 -12.92 0.38
C ASP A 11 -3.17 -11.73 1.30
N LEU A 12 -3.65 -10.53 0.96
CA LEU A 12 -3.36 -9.33 1.73
C LEU A 12 -4.19 -9.29 3.01
N PRO A 13 -3.59 -8.82 4.13
CA PRO A 13 -4.35 -8.53 5.34
C PRO A 13 -5.40 -7.44 5.05
N LEU A 14 -6.48 -7.43 5.84
CA LEU A 14 -7.53 -6.39 5.73
C LEU A 14 -6.98 -4.97 5.87
N PHE A 15 -5.88 -4.82 6.61
CA PHE A 15 -5.16 -3.56 6.79
C PHE A 15 -3.67 -3.76 6.56
N LEU A 16 -3.07 -2.91 5.74
CA LEU A 16 -1.66 -2.90 5.42
C LEU A 16 -0.96 -1.85 6.29
N ASN A 17 0.21 -2.20 6.84
CA ASN A 17 1.12 -1.24 7.44
C ASN A 17 2.17 -0.79 6.40
N ALA A 18 3.06 0.14 6.77
CA ALA A 18 4.09 0.65 5.86
C ALA A 18 5.02 -0.43 5.31
N GLU A 19 5.34 -1.44 6.10
CA GLU A 19 6.15 -2.57 5.66
C GLU A 19 5.41 -3.41 4.63
N THR A 20 4.13 -3.73 4.87
CA THR A 20 3.29 -4.47 3.92
C THR A 20 3.11 -3.69 2.62
N VAL A 21 2.82 -2.40 2.67
CA VAL A 21 2.72 -1.54 1.48
C VAL A 21 4.02 -1.57 0.68
N ALA A 22 5.17 -1.42 1.36
CA ALA A 22 6.48 -1.48 0.69
C ALA A 22 6.73 -2.82 0.01
N LYS A 23 6.43 -3.93 0.69
CA LYS A 23 6.57 -5.30 0.14
C LYS A 23 5.66 -5.54 -1.06
N VAL A 24 4.40 -5.10 -0.98
CA VAL A 24 3.41 -5.29 -2.05
C VAL A 24 3.78 -4.50 -3.30
N LEU A 25 4.25 -3.27 -3.13
CA LEU A 25 4.69 -2.41 -4.24
C LEU A 25 6.12 -2.71 -4.73
N GLY A 26 6.87 -3.56 -4.03
CA GLY A 26 8.26 -3.88 -4.37
C GLY A 26 9.24 -2.73 -4.14
N VAL A 27 8.93 -1.80 -3.23
CA VAL A 27 9.74 -0.61 -2.92
C VAL A 27 10.47 -0.74 -1.57
N SER A 28 11.38 0.19 -1.29
CA SER A 28 12.05 0.23 0.01
C SER A 28 11.07 0.55 1.15
N PRO A 29 11.32 0.10 2.39
CA PRO A 29 10.48 0.46 3.55
C PRO A 29 10.33 1.97 3.73
N SER A 30 11.40 2.73 3.47
CA SER A 30 11.40 4.19 3.52
C SER A 30 10.43 4.77 2.49
N SER A 31 10.53 4.30 1.24
CA SER A 31 9.63 4.74 0.16
C SER A 31 8.17 4.40 0.45
N GLY A 32 7.89 3.23 1.03
CA GLY A 32 6.53 2.87 1.45
C GLY A 32 6.01 3.77 2.58
N TYR A 33 6.87 4.18 3.51
CA TYR A 33 6.51 5.11 4.59
C TYR A 33 6.25 6.53 4.08
N GLU A 34 7.09 7.01 3.15
CA GLU A 34 6.91 8.30 2.46
C GLU A 34 5.59 8.33 1.69
N LEU A 35 5.29 7.28 0.93
CA LEU A 35 4.03 7.13 0.21
C LEU A 35 2.82 7.20 1.15
N MET A 36 2.91 6.58 2.33
CA MET A 36 1.85 6.68 3.33
C MET A 36 1.64 8.09 3.89
N HIS A 37 2.62 8.99 3.75
CA HIS A 37 2.49 10.40 4.10
C HIS A 37 2.08 11.29 2.92
N GLU A 38 2.03 10.75 1.70
CA GLU A 38 1.63 11.52 0.53
C GLU A 38 0.14 11.89 0.58
N PRO A 39 -0.20 13.13 0.22
CA PRO A 39 -1.59 13.55 0.12
C PRO A 39 -2.29 12.72 -0.98
N GLY A 40 -3.45 12.15 -0.63
CA GLY A 40 -4.22 11.29 -1.54
C GLY A 40 -3.96 9.79 -1.40
N PHE A 41 -2.96 9.38 -0.60
CA PHE A 41 -2.81 7.97 -0.24
C PHE A 41 -3.84 7.55 0.81
N PRO A 42 -4.52 6.39 0.68
CA PRO A 42 -5.68 6.03 1.51
C PRO A 42 -5.32 5.53 2.92
N VAL A 43 -4.70 6.38 3.73
CA VAL A 43 -4.32 6.05 5.10
C VAL A 43 -5.46 6.29 6.09
N LEU A 44 -5.71 5.28 6.92
CA LEU A 44 -6.47 5.36 8.16
C LEU A 44 -5.51 5.52 9.36
N ARG A 45 -5.73 6.55 10.18
CA ARG A 45 -4.96 6.78 11.42
C ARG A 45 -5.73 6.24 12.63
N VAL A 46 -5.10 5.32 13.36
CA VAL A 46 -5.62 4.76 14.62
C VAL A 46 -4.64 5.11 15.74
N GLY A 47 -4.91 6.22 16.44
CA GLY A 47 -3.94 6.82 17.35
C GLY A 47 -2.67 7.23 16.58
N ASN A 48 -1.51 6.74 17.02
CA ASN A 48 -0.22 7.01 16.36
C ASN A 48 0.10 6.01 15.22
N ARG A 49 -0.75 5.02 14.97
CA ARG A 49 -0.52 4.02 13.92
C ARG A 49 -1.20 4.44 12.62
N MET A 50 -0.47 4.28 11.52
CA MET A 50 -0.99 4.46 10.17
C MET A 50 -1.19 3.09 9.55
N VAL A 51 -2.40 2.83 9.07
CA VAL A 51 -2.76 1.59 8.37
C VAL A 51 -3.57 1.93 7.13
N VAL A 52 -3.52 1.08 6.13
CA VAL A 52 -4.21 1.29 4.86
C VAL A 52 -5.22 0.16 4.67
N PRO A 53 -6.52 0.46 4.57
CA PRO A 53 -7.51 -0.57 4.29
C PRO A 53 -7.26 -1.21 2.92
N LYS A 54 -7.29 -2.54 2.85
CA LYS A 54 -7.00 -3.32 1.65
C LYS A 54 -7.76 -2.84 0.41
N GLU A 55 -9.07 -2.70 0.54
CA GLU A 55 -9.94 -2.30 -0.58
C GLU A 55 -9.56 -0.91 -1.13
N GLN A 56 -9.25 0.04 -0.25
CA GLN A 56 -8.85 1.38 -0.67
C GLN A 56 -7.44 1.38 -1.30
N PHE A 57 -6.52 0.55 -0.80
CA PHE A 57 -5.22 0.36 -1.44
C PHE A 57 -5.36 -0.15 -2.88
N ILE A 58 -6.20 -1.17 -3.09
CA ILE A 58 -6.46 -1.74 -4.42
C ILE A 58 -7.06 -0.67 -5.34
N GLN A 59 -8.05 0.09 -4.86
CA GLN A 59 -8.63 1.19 -5.62
C GLN A 59 -7.58 2.23 -5.99
N TRP A 60 -6.78 2.68 -5.04
CA TRP A 60 -5.71 3.66 -5.27
C TRP A 60 -4.72 3.16 -6.33
N VAL A 61 -4.30 1.89 -6.27
CA VAL A 61 -3.41 1.29 -7.27
C VAL A 61 -4.07 1.30 -8.65
N ASN A 62 -5.35 0.91 -8.76
CA ASN A 62 -6.06 0.91 -10.03
C ASN A 62 -6.19 2.33 -10.63
N GLU A 63 -6.48 3.33 -9.79
CA GLU A 63 -6.57 4.73 -10.21
C GLU A 63 -5.22 5.27 -10.69
N HIS A 64 -4.11 4.89 -10.04
CA HIS A 64 -2.76 5.38 -10.38
C HIS A 64 -2.06 4.57 -11.48
N THR A 65 -2.52 3.35 -11.77
CA THR A 65 -2.00 2.51 -12.87
C THR A 65 -2.82 2.71 -14.16
N GLY A 66 -3.99 3.37 -14.07
CA GLY A 66 -4.87 3.70 -15.20
C GLY A 66 -4.47 4.94 -16.01
N GLY A 67 -3.34 5.58 -15.74
CA GLY A 67 -2.80 6.73 -16.47
C GLY A 67 -2.08 6.38 -17.78
N GLY A 68 -2.52 5.33 -18.47
CA GLY A 68 -1.96 4.87 -19.75
C GLY A 68 -3.05 4.44 -20.72
N ALA A 69 -3.95 5.36 -21.06
CA ALA A 69 -4.68 5.31 -22.33
C ALA A 69 -3.84 5.99 -23.42
#